data_AF-A0AAU6ATL3-F1
#
_entry.id   AF-A0AAU6ATL3-F1
#
_cell.length_a   1.000
_cell.length_b   1.000
_cell.length_c   1.000
_cell.angle_alpha   90.00
_cell.angle_beta   90.00
_cell.angle_gamma   90.00
#
_symmetry.space_group_name_H-M   'P 1'
#
loop_
_entity.id
_entity.type
_entity.pdbx_description
1 polymer ?
#
loop_
_entity_poly.entity_id
_entity_poly.type
_entity_poly.pdbx_seq_one_letter_code
_entity_poly.pdbx_strand_id
1 'polypeptide(L)'
;MMIGEAGWAARAVFGDVRPGGPVYGGSTGGGGRFEMDAAELASVIGLWQDQLEKITADGVTIKAISDALKPPGQDPASGGYTTTGLDSLAALQQQNDSMKVYVQGYIKKLQAARDKTVAADQAGGESFGRAQ
;
A
#
# COMPACT_ATOMS: atom_id res chain seq x y z
N MET A 1 -8.01 18.18 -21.30
CA MET A 1 -6.94 18.97 -20.66
C MET A 1 -5.77 18.00 -20.51
N MET A 2 -4.64 18.33 -21.12
CA MET A 2 -3.41 17.55 -21.03
C MET A 2 -2.90 17.51 -19.59
N ILE A 3 -3.13 16.39 -18.92
CA ILE A 3 -2.22 15.70 -17.98
C ILE A 3 -2.52 14.19 -18.17
N GLY A 4 -1.51 13.33 -18.07
CA GLY A 4 -1.70 11.88 -17.91
C GLY A 4 -1.83 11.58 -16.42
N GLU A 5 -2.96 10.99 -16.02
CA GLU A 5 -3.59 11.25 -14.72
C GLU A 5 -2.89 10.53 -13.54
N ALA A 6 -2.52 9.26 -13.68
CA ALA A 6 -1.88 8.55 -12.57
C ALA A 6 -0.53 9.14 -12.15
N GLY A 7 0.22 9.73 -13.10
CA GLY A 7 1.52 10.36 -12.86
C GLY A 7 1.48 11.63 -12.00
N TRP A 8 0.29 12.22 -11.79
CA TRP A 8 0.09 13.38 -10.91
C TRP A 8 -0.51 13.04 -9.55
N ALA A 9 -0.84 11.78 -9.37
CA ALA A 9 -1.74 11.32 -8.32
C ALA A 9 -1.03 10.30 -7.42
N ALA A 10 -0.23 9.42 -8.03
CA ALA A 10 0.93 8.78 -7.38
C ALA A 10 1.74 9.73 -6.48
N ARG A 11 1.73 11.02 -6.82
CA ARG A 11 2.52 12.07 -6.19
C ARG A 11 2.30 12.12 -4.65
N ALA A 12 1.12 12.38 -4.00
CA ALA A 12 0.79 12.24 -2.51
C ALA A 12 0.06 11.02 -2.05
N VAL A 13 0.33 9.92 -2.70
CA VAL A 13 0.71 8.84 -1.80
C VAL A 13 2.07 9.18 -1.11
N PHE A 14 2.89 10.08 -1.72
CA PHE A 14 4.19 10.64 -1.28
C PHE A 14 4.53 12.20 -1.56
N GLY A 15 3.57 13.17 -1.68
CA GLY A 15 3.58 14.56 -2.32
C GLY A 15 2.52 14.93 -3.48
N ASP A 16 1.26 15.40 -3.22
CA ASP A 16 -0.07 15.47 -3.98
C ASP A 16 -1.00 14.20 -4.35
N VAL A 17 -1.96 13.71 -3.50
CA VAL A 17 -2.58 12.31 -3.53
C VAL A 17 -3.75 12.09 -4.52
N ARG A 18 -3.67 11.11 -5.43
CA ARG A 18 -4.73 10.13 -5.89
C ARG A 18 -4.02 8.82 -6.39
N PRO A 19 -4.41 8.00 -7.41
CA PRO A 19 -5.61 7.97 -8.26
C PRO A 19 -6.62 6.94 -7.72
N GLY A 20 -7.84 7.38 -7.43
CA GLY A 20 -8.85 6.58 -6.74
C GLY A 20 -8.93 6.90 -5.23
N GLY A 21 -10.03 7.56 -4.85
CA GLY A 21 -10.37 7.86 -3.46
C GLY A 21 -10.81 6.61 -2.67
N PRO A 22 -11.44 6.78 -1.50
CA PRO A 22 -11.42 5.81 -0.40
C PRO A 22 -11.96 4.43 -0.81
N VAL A 23 -11.06 3.46 -0.96
CA VAL A 23 -11.41 2.04 -1.10
C VAL A 23 -11.72 1.45 0.27
N TYR A 24 -12.70 2.05 0.96
CA TYR A 24 -13.30 1.48 2.16
C TYR A 24 -13.94 0.15 1.75
N GLY A 25 -13.48 -0.95 2.35
CA GLY A 25 -14.05 -2.27 2.08
C GLY A 25 -15.43 -2.34 2.71
N GLY A 26 -16.49 -2.19 1.91
CA GLY A 26 -17.86 -2.30 2.40
C GLY A 26 -18.90 -2.08 1.32
N SER A 27 -19.64 -3.16 1.00
CA SER A 27 -21.00 -3.20 0.43
C SER A 27 -21.59 -1.86 -0.05
N THR A 28 -22.01 -1.68 -1.31
CA THR A 28 -23.06 -2.49 -1.95
C THR A 28 -23.09 -2.20 -3.46
N GLY A 29 -23.26 -3.23 -4.32
CA GLY A 29 -23.81 -3.08 -5.69
C GLY A 29 -22.98 -2.35 -6.78
N GLY A 30 -22.03 -1.48 -6.43
CA GLY A 30 -21.20 -0.74 -7.37
C GLY A 30 -19.72 -0.91 -7.05
N GLY A 31 -19.00 -1.70 -7.86
CA GLY A 31 -17.56 -1.85 -7.69
C GLY A 31 -16.87 -0.49 -7.85
N GLY A 32 -16.05 -0.11 -6.86
CA GLY A 32 -15.25 1.12 -6.92
C GLY A 32 -14.42 1.14 -8.20
N ARG A 33 -14.79 2.03 -9.13
CA ARG A 33 -14.15 2.13 -10.43
C ARG A 33 -12.88 2.94 -10.24
N PHE A 34 -11.73 2.28 -10.43
CA PHE A 34 -10.52 3.02 -10.72
C PHE A 34 -10.69 3.61 -12.11
N GLU A 35 -10.65 4.94 -12.23
CA GLU A 35 -10.83 5.67 -13.50
C GLU A 35 -9.55 5.71 -14.36
N MET A 36 -8.51 4.99 -13.91
CA MET A 36 -7.21 4.84 -14.56
C MET A 36 -7.23 3.82 -15.70
N ASP A 37 -6.35 4.04 -16.69
CA ASP A 37 -6.02 3.02 -17.67
C ASP A 37 -5.12 1.88 -17.11
N ALA A 38 -4.84 0.86 -17.93
CA ALA A 38 -4.07 -0.32 -17.50
C ALA A 38 -2.57 -0.05 -17.25
N ALA A 39 -1.97 0.96 -17.88
CA ALA A 39 -0.58 1.37 -17.68
C ALA A 39 -0.44 2.27 -16.45
N GLU A 40 -1.42 3.14 -16.24
CA GLU A 40 -1.62 3.93 -15.04
C GLU A 40 -1.78 3.05 -13.79
N LEU A 41 -2.67 2.05 -13.85
CA LEU A 41 -2.82 1.06 -12.77
C LEU A 41 -1.53 0.27 -12.51
N ALA A 42 -0.81 -0.14 -13.56
CA ALA A 42 0.47 -0.83 -13.41
C ALA A 42 1.52 0.06 -12.69
N SER A 43 1.55 1.35 -13.00
CA SER A 43 2.45 2.32 -12.36
C SER A 43 2.14 2.50 -10.87
N VAL A 44 0.86 2.62 -10.51
CA VAL A 44 0.42 2.72 -9.11
C VAL A 44 0.69 1.42 -8.34
N ILE A 45 0.52 0.26 -8.97
CA ILE A 45 0.86 -1.05 -8.37
C ILE A 45 2.35 -1.07 -7.97
N GLY A 46 3.25 -0.63 -8.85
CA GLY A 46 4.70 -0.57 -8.57
C GLY A 46 5.01 0.27 -7.34
N LEU A 47 4.45 1.47 -7.23
CA LEU A 47 4.67 2.36 -6.08
C LEU A 47 4.19 1.78 -4.75
N TRP A 48 3.10 1.01 -4.75
CA TRP A 48 2.65 0.29 -3.56
C TRP A 48 3.51 -0.94 -3.26
N GLN A 49 4.11 -1.59 -4.26
CA GLN A 49 5.10 -2.64 -4.05
C GLN A 49 6.37 -2.07 -3.41
N ASP A 50 6.92 -0.95 -3.91
CA ASP A 50 8.06 -0.24 -3.32
C ASP A 50 7.78 0.15 -1.86
N GLN A 51 6.55 0.61 -1.56
CA GLN A 51 6.16 0.97 -0.20
C GLN A 51 5.99 -0.27 0.71
N LEU A 52 5.54 -1.41 0.16
CA LEU A 52 5.44 -2.69 0.87
C LEU A 52 6.82 -3.24 1.26
N GLU A 53 7.83 -3.03 0.41
CA GLU A 53 9.22 -3.37 0.71
C GLU A 53 9.75 -2.53 1.88
N LYS A 54 9.54 -1.21 1.86
CA LYS A 54 9.92 -0.31 2.97
C LYS A 54 9.25 -0.72 4.29
N ILE A 55 7.93 -0.89 4.31
CA ILE A 55 7.18 -1.39 5.49
C ILE A 55 7.73 -2.75 5.98
N THR A 56 8.19 -3.61 5.06
CA THR A 56 8.79 -4.90 5.44
C THR A 56 10.18 -4.72 6.07
N ALA A 57 11.01 -3.81 5.53
CA ALA A 57 12.30 -3.45 6.11
C ALA A 57 12.15 -2.77 7.48
N ASP A 58 11.21 -1.85 7.62
CA ASP A 58 10.90 -1.14 8.87
C ASP A 58 10.51 -2.15 9.97
N GLY A 59 9.70 -3.16 9.66
CA GLY A 59 9.37 -4.25 10.60
C GLY A 59 10.59 -5.07 11.05
N VAL A 60 11.54 -5.34 10.16
CA VAL A 60 12.81 -5.99 10.52
C VAL A 60 13.64 -5.08 11.43
N THR A 61 13.66 -3.77 11.15
CA THR A 61 14.37 -2.77 11.96
C THR A 61 13.77 -2.58 13.35
N ILE A 62 12.44 -2.50 13.48
CA ILE A 62 11.73 -2.43 14.77
C ILE A 62 12.06 -3.65 15.62
N LYS A 63 12.03 -4.85 15.03
CA LYS A 63 12.46 -6.06 15.72
C LYS A 63 13.92 -6.02 16.15
N ALA A 64 14.84 -5.61 15.28
CA ALA A 64 16.26 -5.50 15.62
C ALA A 64 16.54 -4.51 16.76
N ILE A 65 15.81 -3.38 16.80
CA ILE A 65 15.89 -2.41 17.92
C ILE A 65 15.35 -3.05 19.21
N SER A 66 14.24 -3.78 19.14
CA SER A 66 13.64 -4.48 20.29
C SER A 66 14.60 -5.54 20.87
N ASP A 67 15.22 -6.35 20.00
CA ASP A 67 16.18 -7.38 20.39
C ASP A 67 17.50 -6.78 20.95
N ALA A 68 17.81 -5.52 20.61
CA ALA A 68 19.01 -4.80 21.08
C ALA A 68 18.77 -3.96 22.36
N LEU A 69 17.53 -3.60 22.69
CA LEU A 69 17.20 -2.72 23.81
C LEU A 69 17.49 -3.41 25.14
N LYS A 70 18.37 -2.79 25.94
CA LYS A 70 18.81 -3.29 27.25
C LYS A 70 18.76 -2.17 28.29
N PRO A 71 18.59 -2.51 29.59
CA PRO A 71 18.59 -1.50 30.64
C PRO A 71 19.98 -0.86 30.76
N PRO A 72 20.08 0.48 30.85
CA PRO A 72 21.37 1.18 30.94
C PRO A 72 22.09 0.98 32.29
N GLY A 73 21.38 0.51 33.31
CA GLY A 73 21.88 0.20 34.65
C GLY A 73 21.10 -0.94 35.30
N GLN A 74 21.48 -1.31 36.52
CA GLN A 74 20.82 -2.37 37.31
C GLN A 74 19.73 -1.83 38.27
N ASP A 75 19.47 -0.52 38.23
CA ASP A 75 18.48 0.12 39.09
C ASP A 75 17.03 -0.05 38.54
N PRO A 76 16.00 0.15 39.38
CA PRO A 76 14.60 0.00 38.94
C PRO A 76 14.17 0.96 37.83
N ALA A 77 14.76 2.16 37.71
CA ALA A 77 14.39 3.11 36.66
C ALA A 77 14.95 2.69 35.30
N SER A 78 16.18 2.16 35.26
CA SER A 78 16.74 1.51 34.07
C SER A 78 15.89 0.34 33.57
N GLY A 79 15.38 -0.50 34.47
CA GLY A 79 14.45 -1.58 34.13
C GLY A 79 13.10 -1.07 33.60
N GLY A 80 12.53 -0.05 34.24
CA GLY A 80 11.28 0.58 33.82
C GLY A 80 11.38 1.27 32.45
N TYR A 81 12.52 1.91 32.16
CA TYR A 81 12.81 2.48 30.85
C TYR A 81 12.79 1.42 29.75
N THR A 82 13.50 0.30 29.93
CA THR A 82 13.50 -0.79 28.95
C THR A 82 12.13 -1.41 28.78
N THR A 83 11.36 -1.63 29.86
CA THR A 83 9.99 -2.17 29.78
C THR A 83 9.10 -1.27 28.93
N THR A 84 9.05 0.04 29.27
CA THR A 84 8.25 1.04 28.53
C THR A 84 8.68 1.16 27.06
N GLY A 85 9.99 1.06 26.79
CA GLY A 85 10.53 1.06 25.44
C GLY A 85 10.12 -0.18 24.63
N LEU A 86 10.18 -1.37 25.23
CA LEU A 86 9.73 -2.62 24.60
C LEU A 86 8.22 -2.61 24.31
N ASP A 87 7.39 -2.13 25.25
CA ASP A 87 5.95 -1.99 25.03
C ASP A 87 5.64 -1.04 23.87
N SER A 88 6.37 0.07 23.77
CA SER A 88 6.24 1.04 22.67
C SER A 88 6.66 0.46 21.33
N LEU A 89 7.74 -0.34 21.30
CA LEU A 89 8.22 -1.02 20.09
C LEU A 89 7.27 -2.15 19.66
N ALA A 90 6.67 -2.87 20.60
CA ALA A 90 5.65 -3.89 20.31
C ALA A 90 4.40 -3.26 19.67
N ALA A 91 3.93 -2.12 20.19
CA ALA A 91 2.83 -1.37 19.59
C ALA A 91 3.18 -0.86 18.17
N LEU A 92 4.41 -0.39 17.95
CA LEU A 92 4.89 0.06 16.65
C LEU A 92 4.98 -1.12 15.64
N GLN A 93 5.46 -2.28 16.08
CA GLN A 93 5.48 -3.51 15.28
C GLN A 93 4.06 -3.90 14.83
N GLN A 94 3.09 -3.88 15.75
CA GLN A 94 1.69 -4.18 15.44
C GLN A 94 1.10 -3.21 14.41
N GLN A 95 1.42 -1.92 14.50
CA GLN A 95 0.99 -0.92 13.50
C GLN A 95 1.63 -1.19 12.13
N ASN A 96 2.93 -1.51 12.10
CA ASN A 96 3.65 -1.84 10.87
C ASN A 96 3.07 -3.09 10.18
N ASP A 97 2.79 -4.15 10.94
CA ASP A 97 2.18 -5.38 10.41
C ASP A 97 0.75 -5.15 9.90
N SER A 98 -0.02 -4.30 10.59
CA SER A 98 -1.36 -3.87 10.14
C SER A 98 -1.29 -3.11 8.80
N MET A 99 -0.33 -2.20 8.67
CA MET A 99 -0.08 -1.45 7.43
C MET A 99 0.37 -2.39 6.30
N LYS A 100 1.22 -3.38 6.58
CA LYS A 100 1.66 -4.40 5.63
C LYS A 100 0.47 -5.18 5.05
N VAL A 101 -0.45 -5.64 5.91
CA VAL A 101 -1.67 -6.36 5.50
C VAL A 101 -2.57 -5.46 4.65
N TYR A 102 -2.74 -4.18 5.05
CA TYR A 102 -3.52 -3.21 4.27
C TYR A 102 -2.95 -3.02 2.85
N VAL A 103 -1.65 -2.77 2.72
CA VAL A 103 -0.99 -2.55 1.42
C VAL A 103 -1.07 -3.79 0.52
N GLN A 104 -0.84 -4.99 1.06
CA GLN A 104 -1.01 -6.24 0.32
C GLN A 104 -2.46 -6.42 -0.18
N GLY A 105 -3.45 -6.07 0.64
CA GLY A 105 -4.86 -6.06 0.25
C GLY A 105 -5.18 -5.02 -0.83
N TYR A 106 -4.51 -3.86 -0.80
CA TYR A 106 -4.69 -2.79 -1.78
C TYR A 106 -4.09 -3.14 -3.15
N ILE A 107 -2.87 -3.66 -3.19
CA ILE A 107 -2.20 -4.14 -4.42
C ILE A 107 -3.07 -5.17 -5.16
N LYS A 108 -3.65 -6.14 -4.43
CA LYS A 108 -4.56 -7.15 -5.01
C LYS A 108 -5.80 -6.52 -5.67
N LYS A 109 -6.36 -5.46 -5.09
CA LYS A 109 -7.51 -4.74 -5.67
C LYS A 109 -7.12 -3.98 -6.94
N LEU A 110 -5.94 -3.34 -6.96
CA LEU A 110 -5.41 -2.65 -8.14
C LEU A 110 -5.11 -3.63 -9.28
N GLN A 111 -4.50 -4.78 -8.99
CA GLN A 111 -4.25 -5.85 -9.97
C GLN A 111 -5.57 -6.34 -10.59
N ALA A 112 -6.56 -6.68 -9.76
CA ALA A 112 -7.88 -7.10 -10.22
C ALA A 112 -8.67 -6.01 -10.97
N ALA A 113 -8.31 -4.73 -10.84
CA ALA A 113 -8.84 -3.65 -11.65
C ALA A 113 -8.12 -3.57 -13.01
N ARG A 114 -6.78 -3.60 -13.00
CA ARG A 114 -5.95 -3.59 -14.21
C ARG A 114 -6.35 -4.70 -15.19
N ASP A 115 -6.50 -5.91 -14.68
CA ASP A 115 -6.81 -7.08 -15.52
C ASP A 115 -8.20 -6.96 -16.16
N LYS A 116 -9.15 -6.28 -15.51
CA LYS A 116 -10.46 -5.95 -16.08
C LYS A 116 -10.38 -4.89 -17.16
N THR A 117 -9.55 -3.85 -16.98
CA THR A 117 -9.33 -2.83 -18.01
C THR A 117 -8.72 -3.45 -19.27
N VAL A 118 -7.66 -4.26 -19.12
CA VAL A 118 -7.03 -4.97 -20.24
C VAL A 118 -8.02 -5.89 -20.98
N ALA A 119 -8.85 -6.64 -20.25
CA ALA A 119 -9.85 -7.51 -20.87
C ALA A 119 -10.95 -6.73 -21.62
N ALA A 120 -11.34 -5.55 -21.11
CA ALA A 120 -12.31 -4.67 -21.78
C ALA A 120 -11.75 -4.08 -23.09
N ASP A 121 -10.50 -3.62 -23.07
CA ASP A 121 -9.82 -3.07 -24.26
C ASP A 121 -9.68 -4.13 -25.37
N GLN A 122 -9.32 -5.36 -25.00
CA GLN A 122 -9.22 -6.49 -25.93
C GLN A 122 -10.58 -6.83 -26.57
N ALA A 123 -11.63 -6.98 -25.76
CA ALA A 123 -12.98 -7.29 -26.25
C ALA A 123 -13.55 -6.17 -27.16
N GLY A 124 -13.20 -4.90 -26.88
CA GLY A 124 -13.49 -3.78 -27.75
C GLY A 124 -12.82 -3.95 -29.12
N GLY A 125 -11.50 -4.15 -29.14
CA GLY A 125 -10.71 -4.32 -30.37
C GLY A 125 -11.18 -5.50 -31.25
N GLU A 126 -11.52 -6.64 -30.65
CA GLU A 126 -12.04 -7.81 -31.38
C GLU A 126 -13.40 -7.54 -32.04
N SER A 127 -14.23 -6.65 -31.48
CA SER A 127 -15.52 -6.29 -32.07
C SER A 127 -15.38 -5.42 -33.32
N PHE A 128 -14.42 -4.48 -33.33
CA PHE A 128 -14.11 -3.66 -34.51
C PHE A 128 -13.38 -4.45 -35.61
N GLY A 129 -12.55 -5.43 -35.23
CA GLY A 129 -11.85 -6.30 -36.19
C GLY A 129 -12.77 -7.26 -36.96
N ARG A 130 -14.01 -7.48 -36.50
CA ARG A 130 -14.99 -8.40 -37.12
C ARG A 130 -16.05 -7.68 -37.98
N ALA A 131 -15.92 -6.35 -38.14
CA ALA A 131 -16.87 -5.50 -38.86
C ALA A 131 -16.30 -4.90 -40.16
N GLN A 132 -15.23 -5.50 -40.69
CA GLN A 132 -14.59 -5.19 -41.99
C GLN A 132 -14.55 -6.43 -42.88
#